data_AF-A0A4Y9A631-F1
#
_entry.id   AF-A0A4Y9A631-F1
#
_cell.length_a   1.000
_cell.length_b   1.000
_cell.length_c   1.000
_cell.angle_alpha   90.00
_cell.angle_beta   90.00
_cell.angle_gamma   90.00
#
_symmetry.space_group_name_H-M   'P 1'
#
loop_
_entity.id
_entity.type
_entity.pdbx_description
1 polymer ?
#
loop_
_entity_poly.entity_id
_entity_poly.type
_entity_poly.pdbx_seq_one_letter_code
_entity_poly.pdbx_strand_id
1 'polypeptide(L)'
;MEHSVANFTMILDSCHSGDMHDEAERARRARSPAFSAELVQALTQCRTMVPCGICLPPAQRNALDGNIRRVTARNAGVVVEEDTSRRLVQNAKSKLIAARSAAQVAMEHETIGHGLVTKSFLDLIDTCPYTITYDTLMTELTSKVNALMSTHFPGETQTPQLRGQANRMGEDFLDGWRDCR
;
A
#
# COMPACT_ATOMS: atom_id res chain seq x y z
N MET A 1 -17.15 24.00 -3.78
CA MET A 1 -16.91 22.79 -2.96
C MET A 1 -15.79 23.14 -2.00
N GLU A 2 -16.03 23.11 -0.69
CA GLU A 2 -14.97 23.38 0.29
C GLU A 2 -13.91 22.28 0.23
N HIS A 3 -12.67 22.69 0.00
CA HIS A 3 -11.51 21.80 0.05
C HIS A 3 -11.28 21.37 1.51
N SER A 4 -10.99 20.09 1.73
CA SER A 4 -10.65 19.59 3.07
C SER A 4 -9.37 20.28 3.58
N VAL A 5 -9.49 21.04 4.67
CA VAL A 5 -8.39 21.79 5.32
C VAL A 5 -7.51 20.92 6.23
N ALA A 6 -7.95 19.71 6.59
CA ALA A 6 -7.17 18.78 7.43
C ALA A 6 -6.62 17.62 6.58
N ASN A 7 -5.30 17.41 6.67
CA ASN A 7 -4.52 16.48 5.85
C ASN A 7 -3.80 15.47 6.73
N PHE A 8 -4.13 14.19 6.60
CA PHE A 8 -3.40 13.12 7.25
C PHE A 8 -2.76 12.23 6.19
N THR A 9 -1.43 12.30 6.07
CA THR A 9 -0.66 11.26 5.37
C THR A 9 -0.31 10.21 6.41
N MET A 10 -0.99 9.07 6.36
CA MET A 10 -0.68 7.94 7.21
C MET A 10 0.21 6.98 6.42
N ILE A 11 1.48 6.90 6.80
CA ILE A 11 2.40 5.88 6.29
C ILE A 11 2.32 4.71 7.26
N LEU A 12 1.56 3.68 6.89
CA LEU A 12 1.42 2.47 7.68
C LEU A 12 2.31 1.39 7.05
N ASP A 13 3.44 1.12 7.69
CA ASP A 13 4.27 -0.06 7.40
C ASP A 13 3.73 -1.24 8.21
N SER A 14 2.60 -1.79 7.78
CA SER A 14 1.98 -2.95 8.43
C SER A 14 1.75 -4.08 7.44
N CYS A 15 2.85 -4.65 6.95
CA CYS A 15 3.10 -6.09 6.80
C CYS A 15 3.61 -6.72 8.10
N HIS A 16 4.81 -6.32 8.54
CA HIS A 16 5.51 -6.81 9.74
C HIS A 16 6.27 -5.62 10.35
N SER A 17 5.71 -4.99 11.38
CA SER A 17 6.40 -3.90 12.07
C SER A 17 7.57 -4.47 12.88
N GLY A 18 8.76 -4.45 12.29
CA GLY A 18 10.03 -4.24 12.97
C GLY A 18 10.52 -5.34 13.91
N ASP A 19 10.65 -6.57 13.43
CA ASP A 19 11.42 -7.57 14.16
C ASP A 19 12.32 -8.37 13.20
N MET A 20 13.60 -8.49 13.56
CA MET A 20 14.64 -9.15 12.75
C MET A 20 14.39 -10.66 12.76
N HIS A 21 13.55 -11.12 11.85
CA HIS A 21 13.14 -12.52 11.80
C HIS A 21 13.99 -13.34 10.84
N ASP A 22 14.23 -14.60 11.20
CA ASP A 22 14.93 -15.62 10.40
C ASP A 22 14.19 -15.91 9.08
N GLU A 23 14.86 -15.74 7.93
CA GLU A 23 14.30 -15.98 6.58
C GLU A 23 13.65 -17.37 6.43
N ALA A 24 14.10 -18.37 7.19
CA ALA A 24 13.50 -19.70 7.21
C ALA A 24 12.01 -19.69 7.62
N GLU A 25 11.53 -18.65 8.32
CA GLU A 25 10.14 -18.50 8.74
C GLU A 25 9.21 -17.87 7.70
N ARG A 26 9.68 -17.64 6.46
CA ARG A 26 8.89 -17.08 5.34
C ARG A 26 7.49 -17.72 5.18
N ALA A 27 7.37 -19.03 5.40
CA ALA A 27 6.09 -19.76 5.30
C ALA A 27 5.11 -19.49 6.47
N ARG A 28 5.60 -18.99 7.61
CA ARG A 28 4.80 -18.55 8.77
C ARG A 28 4.40 -17.08 8.65
N ARG A 29 5.27 -16.23 8.10
CA ARG A 29 5.07 -14.78 7.85
C ARG A 29 3.81 -14.44 7.04
N ALA A 30 3.46 -15.29 6.08
CA ALA A 30 2.37 -15.03 5.14
C ALA A 30 0.95 -15.28 5.68
N ARG A 31 0.78 -15.75 6.93
CA ARG A 31 -0.52 -16.26 7.38
C ARG A 31 -1.23 -15.27 8.29
N SER A 32 -2.23 -14.60 7.72
CA SER A 32 -3.45 -14.35 8.48
C SER A 32 -3.93 -15.66 9.12
N PRO A 33 -4.63 -15.63 10.26
CA PRO A 33 -5.20 -16.83 10.85
C PRO A 33 -5.92 -17.66 9.79
N ALA A 34 -5.82 -18.98 9.85
CA ALA A 34 -6.53 -19.84 8.91
C ALA A 34 -8.03 -19.53 8.99
N PHE A 35 -8.60 -19.05 7.89
CA PHE A 35 -10.03 -18.79 7.81
C PHE A 35 -10.76 -20.13 7.74
N SER A 36 -11.94 -20.20 8.35
CA SER A 36 -12.81 -21.36 8.18
C SER A 36 -13.21 -21.50 6.71
N ALA A 37 -13.57 -22.72 6.28
CA ALA A 37 -13.98 -22.95 4.90
C ALA A 37 -15.19 -22.08 4.51
N GLU A 38 -16.13 -21.90 5.44
CA GLU A 38 -17.31 -21.05 5.27
C GLU A 38 -16.92 -19.59 5.10
N LEU A 39 -15.96 -19.09 5.89
CA LEU A 39 -15.46 -17.73 5.78
C LEU A 39 -14.72 -17.52 4.44
N VAL A 40 -13.87 -18.46 4.02
CA VAL A 40 -13.21 -18.38 2.70
C VAL A 40 -14.25 -18.31 1.60
N GLN A 41 -15.25 -19.18 1.62
CA GLN A 41 -16.33 -19.19 0.64
C GLN A 41 -17.10 -17.86 0.62
N ALA A 42 -17.45 -17.32 1.79
CA ALA A 42 -18.11 -16.02 1.88
C ALA A 42 -17.24 -14.89 1.31
N LEU A 43 -15.93 -14.87 1.62
CA LEU A 43 -15.00 -13.86 1.14
C LEU A 43 -14.80 -13.91 -0.38
N THR A 44 -14.94 -15.06 -1.04
CA THR A 44 -14.89 -15.13 -2.51
C THR A 44 -15.98 -14.31 -3.21
N GLN A 45 -17.07 -13.98 -2.50
CA GLN A 45 -18.16 -13.15 -3.01
C GLN A 45 -17.91 -11.66 -2.82
N CYS A 46 -16.81 -11.27 -2.17
CA CYS A 46 -16.50 -9.87 -1.90
C CYS A 46 -16.29 -9.09 -3.20
N ARG A 47 -16.91 -7.91 -3.28
CA ARG A 47 -16.81 -6.98 -4.41
C ARG A 47 -16.17 -5.64 -4.06
N THR A 48 -16.08 -5.34 -2.77
CA THR A 48 -15.62 -4.04 -2.27
C THR A 48 -14.60 -4.25 -1.16
N MET A 49 -13.41 -3.70 -1.34
CA MET A 49 -12.39 -3.54 -0.32
C MET A 49 -12.43 -2.11 0.18
N VAL A 50 -12.54 -1.91 1.49
CA VAL A 50 -12.37 -0.59 2.11
C VAL A 50 -10.97 -0.53 2.69
N PRO A 51 -10.01 0.19 2.06
CA PRO A 51 -8.65 0.21 2.56
C PRO A 51 -8.60 0.96 3.90
N CYS A 52 -7.93 0.38 4.88
CA CYS A 52 -7.73 1.02 6.18
C CYS A 52 -7.01 2.36 5.98
N GLY A 53 -7.45 3.40 6.71
CA GLY A 53 -6.87 4.74 6.62
C GLY A 53 -7.36 5.58 5.45
N ILE A 54 -8.22 5.08 4.55
CA ILE A 54 -8.90 5.92 3.54
C ILE A 54 -10.19 6.49 4.12
N CYS A 55 -10.16 7.78 4.43
CA CYS A 55 -11.28 8.48 5.05
C CYS A 55 -12.18 9.14 3.99
N LEU A 56 -13.38 8.59 3.80
CA LEU A 56 -14.43 9.15 2.95
C LEU A 56 -15.62 9.62 3.80
N PRO A 57 -16.23 10.78 3.47
CA PRO A 57 -17.52 11.17 4.04
C PRO A 57 -18.57 10.06 3.83
N PRO A 58 -19.51 9.84 4.77
CA PRO A 58 -20.52 8.78 4.65
C PRO A 58 -21.26 8.76 3.31
N ALA A 59 -21.63 9.93 2.79
CA ALA A 59 -22.35 10.08 1.53
C ALA A 59 -21.54 9.67 0.27
N GLN A 60 -20.23 9.42 0.41
CA GLN A 60 -19.31 9.17 -0.71
C GLN A 60 -18.58 7.82 -0.59
N ARG A 61 -18.96 6.98 0.39
CA ARG A 61 -18.36 5.65 0.58
C ARG A 61 -18.56 4.73 -0.61
N ASN A 62 -19.64 4.95 -1.37
CA ASN A 62 -19.93 4.24 -2.62
C ASN A 62 -18.87 4.43 -3.72
N ALA A 63 -17.99 5.43 -3.60
CA ALA A 63 -16.86 5.60 -4.51
C ALA A 63 -15.88 4.41 -4.49
N LEU A 64 -15.87 3.60 -3.43
CA LEU A 64 -15.08 2.38 -3.33
C LEU A 64 -15.84 1.13 -3.77
N ASP A 65 -17.14 1.23 -4.07
CA ASP A 65 -17.94 0.05 -4.43
C ASP A 65 -17.40 -0.63 -5.69
N GLY A 66 -17.37 -1.96 -5.70
CA GLY A 66 -16.94 -2.72 -6.87
C GLY A 66 -15.47 -2.51 -7.24
N ASN A 67 -14.62 -2.11 -6.29
CA ASN A 67 -13.18 -1.92 -6.53
C ASN A 67 -12.37 -3.23 -6.50
N ILE A 68 -13.03 -4.39 -6.42
CA ILE A 68 -12.42 -5.71 -6.57
C ILE A 68 -12.77 -6.27 -7.96
N ARG A 69 -11.75 -6.62 -8.74
CA ARG A 69 -11.91 -7.34 -10.02
C ARG A 69 -12.07 -8.83 -9.82
N ARG A 70 -11.29 -9.41 -8.90
CA ARG A 70 -11.27 -10.85 -8.65
C ARG A 70 -10.92 -11.15 -7.20
N VAL A 71 -11.57 -12.19 -6.66
CA VAL A 71 -11.19 -12.83 -5.39
C VAL A 71 -10.94 -14.30 -5.67
N THR A 72 -9.78 -14.79 -5.26
CA THR A 72 -9.38 -16.18 -5.45
C THR A 72 -9.11 -16.80 -4.09
N ALA A 73 -9.79 -17.90 -3.77
CA ALA A 73 -9.42 -18.71 -2.61
C ALA A 73 -8.02 -19.29 -2.82
N ARG A 74 -7.12 -19.07 -1.86
CA ARG A 74 -5.75 -19.58 -1.92
C ARG A 74 -5.33 -20.02 -0.53
N ASN A 75 -4.95 -21.28 -0.40
CA ASN A 75 -4.62 -21.90 0.89
C ASN A 75 -5.78 -21.72 1.90
N ALA A 76 -5.50 -21.23 3.10
CA ALA A 76 -6.48 -20.99 4.16
C ALA A 76 -7.04 -19.55 4.16
N GLY A 77 -7.06 -18.88 3.00
CA GLY A 77 -7.52 -17.49 2.89
C GLY A 77 -7.92 -17.10 1.47
N VAL A 78 -7.93 -15.79 1.20
CA VAL A 78 -8.26 -15.24 -0.12
C VAL A 78 -7.19 -14.26 -0.59
N VAL A 79 -6.99 -14.23 -1.90
CA VAL A 79 -6.21 -13.20 -2.60
C VAL A 79 -7.18 -12.31 -3.36
N VAL A 80 -7.01 -11.00 -3.21
CA VAL A 80 -7.85 -9.99 -3.86
C VAL A 80 -7.05 -9.27 -4.95
N GLU A 81 -7.66 -9.09 -6.10
CA GLU A 81 -7.16 -8.25 -7.18
C GLU A 81 -8.04 -7.02 -7.30
N GLU A 82 -7.48 -5.86 -6.99
CA GLU A 82 -8.16 -4.56 -7.01
C GLU A 82 -8.23 -3.99 -8.44
N ASP A 83 -9.28 -3.22 -8.71
CA ASP A 83 -9.35 -2.35 -9.88
C ASP A 83 -8.45 -1.12 -9.66
N THR A 84 -7.36 -1.06 -10.41
CA THR A 84 -6.38 0.03 -10.30
C THR A 84 -6.98 1.40 -10.59
N SER A 85 -8.03 1.48 -11.41
CA SER A 85 -8.74 2.72 -11.74
C SER A 85 -9.58 3.28 -10.60
N ARG A 86 -9.86 2.48 -9.56
CA ARG A 86 -10.71 2.84 -8.42
C ARG A 86 -9.94 3.05 -7.10
N ARG A 87 -8.60 3.08 -7.16
CA ARG A 87 -7.75 3.27 -5.98
C ARG A 87 -7.68 4.72 -5.51
N LEU A 88 -7.82 5.66 -6.44
CA LEU A 88 -7.78 7.09 -6.17
C LEU A 88 -9.21 7.65 -6.24
N VAL A 89 -9.64 8.30 -5.16
CA VAL A 89 -10.95 8.91 -4.99
C VAL A 89 -10.75 10.40 -4.74
N GLN A 90 -11.48 11.24 -5.49
CA GLN A 90 -11.30 12.71 -5.47
C GLN A 90 -11.45 13.32 -4.08
N ASN A 91 -12.38 12.81 -3.27
CA ASN A 91 -12.73 13.37 -1.98
C ASN A 91 -12.18 12.58 -0.78
N ALA A 92 -11.25 11.64 -1.00
CA ALA A 92 -10.54 11.02 0.10
C ALA A 92 -9.67 12.07 0.81
N LYS A 93 -9.67 12.05 2.15
CA LYS A 93 -8.93 13.01 2.99
C LYS A 93 -7.52 12.56 3.37
N SER A 94 -7.13 11.40 2.87
CA SER A 94 -5.89 10.72 3.22
C SER A 94 -5.36 9.96 2.03
N LYS A 95 -4.05 9.75 2.02
CA LYS A 95 -3.35 8.87 1.10
C LYS A 95 -2.72 7.72 1.88
N LEU A 96 -2.79 6.53 1.32
CA LEU A 96 -2.13 5.32 1.84
C LEU A 96 -1.14 4.83 0.79
N ILE A 97 0.14 4.77 1.17
CA ILE A 97 1.17 4.06 0.41
C ILE A 97 1.31 2.69 1.04
N ALA A 98 0.87 1.64 0.33
CA ALA A 98 1.08 0.26 0.75
C ALA A 98 2.34 -0.29 0.08
N ALA A 99 3.08 -1.13 0.80
CA ALA A 99 4.33 -1.70 0.32
C ALA A 99 4.18 -2.64 -0.89
N ARG A 100 2.96 -3.13 -1.12
CA ARG A 100 2.66 -4.17 -2.11
C ARG A 100 1.21 -4.16 -2.56
N SER A 101 0.89 -4.90 -3.62
CA SER A 101 -0.49 -5.30 -3.92
C SER A 101 -0.99 -6.40 -2.98
N ALA A 102 -2.31 -6.59 -2.90
CA ALA A 102 -2.91 -7.64 -2.08
C ALA A 102 -2.49 -9.06 -2.48
N ALA A 103 -2.02 -9.28 -3.72
CA ALA A 103 -1.57 -10.56 -4.24
C ALA A 103 -0.08 -10.88 -3.99
N GLN A 104 0.69 -9.90 -3.54
CA GLN A 104 2.15 -10.01 -3.33
C GLN A 104 2.48 -10.14 -1.84
N VAL A 105 3.77 -10.33 -1.54
CA VAL A 105 4.32 -10.31 -0.18
C VAL A 105 5.27 -9.11 -0.07
N ALA A 106 5.27 -8.45 1.08
CA ALA A 106 6.25 -7.40 1.37
C ALA A 106 7.52 -8.08 1.89
N MET A 107 8.65 -7.79 1.27
CA MET A 107 9.93 -8.40 1.56
C MET A 107 10.81 -7.48 2.41
N GLU A 108 11.70 -8.12 3.13
CA GLU A 108 12.78 -7.56 3.93
C GLU A 108 13.99 -8.47 3.74
N HIS A 109 15.19 -7.90 3.70
CA HIS A 109 16.43 -8.64 3.55
C HIS A 109 17.43 -8.20 4.62
N GLU A 110 18.13 -9.15 5.23
CA GLU A 110 19.02 -8.92 6.37
C GLU A 110 20.10 -7.87 6.06
N THR A 111 20.75 -7.97 4.89
CA THR A 111 21.81 -7.01 4.50
C THR A 111 21.30 -5.59 4.23
N ILE A 112 20.00 -5.42 4.04
CA ILE A 112 19.37 -4.11 3.85
C ILE A 112 18.99 -3.51 5.22
N GLY A 113 18.67 -4.36 6.20
CA GLY A 113 18.27 -3.97 7.55
C GLY A 113 16.89 -3.30 7.65
N HIS A 114 16.10 -3.36 6.58
CA HIS A 114 14.77 -2.76 6.47
C HIS A 114 13.89 -3.50 5.46
N GLY A 115 12.57 -3.35 5.60
CA GLY A 115 11.62 -3.66 4.52
C GLY A 115 11.94 -2.86 3.25
N LEU A 116 11.83 -3.48 2.07
CA LEU A 116 12.33 -2.88 0.82
C LEU A 116 11.70 -1.53 0.49
N VAL A 117 10.42 -1.36 0.81
CA VAL A 117 9.69 -0.11 0.61
C VAL A 117 10.18 0.96 1.55
N THR A 118 10.33 0.64 2.84
CA THR A 118 10.83 1.57 3.85
C THR A 118 12.25 2.03 3.51
N LYS A 119 13.15 1.12 3.14
CA LYS A 119 14.49 1.48 2.65
C LYS A 119 14.42 2.42 1.44
N SER A 120 13.65 2.03 0.43
CA SER A 120 13.52 2.81 -0.80
C SER A 120 12.94 4.21 -0.54
N PHE A 121 12.05 4.32 0.44
CA PHE A 121 11.46 5.58 0.87
C PHE A 121 12.50 6.48 1.54
N LEU A 122 13.26 5.95 2.50
CA LEU A 122 14.33 6.69 3.18
C LEU A 122 15.39 7.18 2.18
N ASP A 123 15.86 6.31 1.29
CA ASP A 123 16.83 6.67 0.25
C ASP A 123 16.30 7.76 -0.70
N LEU A 124 15.01 7.71 -1.02
CA LEU A 124 14.39 8.70 -1.88
C LEU A 124 14.30 10.05 -1.16
N ILE A 125 13.85 10.08 0.09
CA ILE A 125 13.78 11.32 0.87
C ILE A 125 15.17 11.92 1.15
N ASP A 126 16.19 11.11 1.39
CA ASP A 126 17.57 11.58 1.59
C ASP A 126 18.16 12.22 0.32
N THR A 127 17.70 11.78 -0.86
CA THR A 127 18.18 12.29 -2.16
C THR A 127 17.32 13.41 -2.73
N CYS A 128 16.03 13.47 -2.37
CA CYS A 128 15.13 14.58 -2.69
C CYS A 128 14.34 14.96 -1.42
N PRO A 129 14.73 16.02 -0.69
CA PRO A 129 14.15 16.37 0.61
C PRO A 129 12.73 16.93 0.45
N TYR A 130 11.79 16.02 0.17
CA TYR A 130 10.35 16.24 0.00
C TYR A 130 9.93 17.08 -1.21
N THR A 131 10.86 17.54 -2.05
CA THR A 131 10.57 18.27 -3.30
C THR A 131 10.25 17.30 -4.45
N ILE A 132 9.32 16.39 -4.21
CA ILE A 132 8.92 15.34 -5.14
C ILE A 132 7.41 15.20 -5.10
N THR A 133 6.75 15.22 -6.26
CA THR A 133 5.29 15.03 -6.32
C THR A 133 4.90 13.60 -5.95
N TYR A 134 3.65 13.37 -5.56
CA TYR A 134 3.19 12.01 -5.25
C TYR A 134 3.29 11.04 -6.44
N ASP A 135 3.05 11.51 -7.67
CA ASP A 135 3.20 10.67 -8.89
C ASP A 135 4.65 10.26 -9.12
N THR A 136 5.59 11.21 -9.04
CA THR A 136 7.02 10.94 -9.20
C THR A 136 7.54 10.07 -8.05
N LEU A 137 7.10 10.35 -6.81
CA LEU A 137 7.42 9.55 -5.62
C LEU A 137 7.06 8.08 -5.84
N MET A 138 5.86 7.78 -6.30
CA MET A 138 5.42 6.39 -6.50
C MET A 138 6.18 5.70 -7.64
N THR A 139 6.55 6.44 -8.68
CA THR A 139 7.35 5.92 -9.80
C THR A 139 8.75 5.55 -9.33
N GLU A 140 9.43 6.46 -8.63
CA GLU A 140 10.77 6.25 -8.08
C GLU A 140 10.79 5.16 -7.00
N LEU A 141 9.80 5.16 -6.12
CA LEU A 141 9.65 4.13 -5.08
C LEU A 141 9.49 2.74 -5.71
N THR A 142 8.66 2.62 -6.75
CA THR A 142 8.47 1.35 -7.47
C THR A 142 9.76 0.91 -8.16
N SER A 143 10.48 1.84 -8.79
CA SER A 143 11.76 1.57 -9.44
C SER A 143 12.80 1.02 -8.44
N LYS A 144 12.99 1.71 -7.30
CA LYS A 144 13.92 1.29 -6.25
C LYS A 144 13.56 -0.06 -5.65
N VAL A 145 12.28 -0.30 -5.36
CA VAL A 145 11.82 -1.60 -4.85
C VAL A 145 12.06 -2.71 -5.86
N ASN A 146 11.78 -2.48 -7.14
CA ASN A 146 12.04 -3.45 -8.20
C ASN A 146 13.53 -3.78 -8.35
N ALA A 147 14.41 -2.79 -8.19
CA ALA A 147 15.86 -3.01 -8.20
C ALA A 147 16.29 -3.92 -7.05
N LEU A 148 15.84 -3.63 -5.82
CA LEU A 148 16.12 -4.45 -4.65
C LEU A 148 15.54 -5.87 -4.77
N MET A 149 14.31 -5.99 -5.27
CA MET A 149 13.67 -7.29 -5.53
C MET A 149 14.47 -8.12 -6.56
N SER A 150 14.94 -7.49 -7.64
CA SER A 150 15.73 -8.18 -8.67
C SER A 150 17.07 -8.68 -8.14
N THR A 151 17.68 -7.94 -7.22
CA THR A 151 18.97 -8.29 -6.61
C THR A 151 18.83 -9.36 -5.52
N HIS A 152 17.81 -9.26 -4.66
CA HIS A 152 17.72 -10.08 -3.44
C HIS A 152 16.66 -11.19 -3.50
N PHE A 153 15.65 -11.06 -4.36
CA PHE A 153 14.51 -11.99 -4.45
C PHE A 153 14.16 -12.32 -5.91
N PRO A 154 15.10 -12.90 -6.69
CA PRO A 154 14.87 -13.19 -8.10
C PRO A 154 13.68 -14.13 -8.29
N GLY A 155 12.75 -13.75 -9.18
CA GLY A 155 11.52 -14.50 -9.46
C GLY A 155 10.31 -14.11 -8.61
N GLU A 156 10.47 -13.25 -7.61
CA GLU A 156 9.38 -12.68 -6.81
C GLU A 156 9.06 -11.25 -7.26
N THR A 157 7.86 -10.77 -6.92
CA THR A 157 7.46 -9.38 -7.23
C THR A 157 6.87 -8.68 -6.02
N GLN A 158 7.21 -7.40 -5.90
CA GLN A 158 6.63 -6.49 -4.92
C GLN A 158 6.41 -5.14 -5.59
N THR A 159 5.15 -4.69 -5.65
CA THR A 159 4.79 -3.46 -6.33
C THR A 159 4.07 -2.53 -5.35
N PRO A 160 4.71 -1.43 -4.92
CA PRO A 160 4.08 -0.44 -4.04
C PRO A 160 2.79 0.12 -4.65
N GLN A 161 1.82 0.46 -3.81
CA GLN A 161 0.50 0.92 -4.25
C GLN A 161 0.10 2.19 -3.53
N LEU A 162 -0.38 3.18 -4.27
CA LEU A 162 -1.01 4.36 -3.71
C LEU A 162 -2.53 4.22 -3.74
N ARG A 163 -3.19 4.59 -2.64
CA ARG A 163 -4.64 4.67 -2.51
C ARG A 163 -5.04 6.00 -1.88
N GLY A 164 -6.27 6.42 -2.10
CA GLY A 164 -6.85 7.58 -1.44
C GLY A 164 -6.96 8.80 -2.33
N GLN A 165 -6.45 9.94 -1.88
CA GLN A 165 -6.77 11.23 -2.49
C GLN A 165 -6.23 11.41 -3.92
N ALA A 166 -7.13 11.66 -4.88
CA ALA A 166 -6.78 11.85 -6.30
C ALA A 166 -6.42 13.30 -6.69
N ASN A 167 -7.03 14.31 -6.06
CA ASN A 167 -6.92 15.71 -6.51
C ASN A 167 -5.59 16.41 -6.16
N ARG A 168 -4.67 15.73 -5.47
CA ARG A 168 -3.39 16.31 -5.01
C ARG A 168 -2.19 15.51 -5.48
N MET A 169 -2.30 14.81 -6.61
CA MET A 169 -1.23 13.93 -7.12
C MET A 169 -0.02 14.71 -7.64
N GLY A 170 -0.26 15.91 -8.20
CA GLY A 170 0.78 16.83 -8.66
C GLY A 170 1.37 17.73 -7.57
N GLU A 171 0.94 17.59 -6.32
CA GLU A 171 1.52 18.35 -5.21
C GLU A 171 2.74 17.63 -4.64
N ASP A 172 3.65 18.41 -4.07
CA ASP A 172 4.80 17.89 -3.37
C ASP A 172 4.40 17.00 -2.18
N PHE A 173 5.17 15.95 -2.00
CA PHE A 173 5.01 15.01 -0.91
C PHE A 173 5.19 15.74 0.43
N LEU A 174 4.18 15.63 1.30
CA LEU A 174 4.11 16.30 2.62
C LEU A 174 4.17 17.84 2.56
N ASP A 175 3.78 18.46 1.44
CA ASP A 175 3.83 19.91 1.31
C ASP A 175 3.08 20.65 2.44
N GLY A 176 1.86 20.20 2.75
CA GLY A 176 1.07 20.74 3.86
C GLY A 176 1.59 20.44 5.27
N TRP A 177 2.66 19.65 5.42
CA TRP A 177 3.38 19.46 6.68
C TRP A 177 4.62 20.36 6.77
N ARG A 178 5.20 20.71 5.62
CA ARG A 178 6.34 21.63 5.53
C ARG A 178 5.89 23.08 5.66
N ASP A 179 4.71 23.40 5.14
CA ASP A 179 4.11 24.72 5.28
C ASP A 179 3.10 24.72 6.44
N CYS A 180 3.62 24.72 7.67
CA CYS A 180 2.83 24.83 8.90
C CYS A 180 2.61 26.29 9.35
N ARG A 181 2.55 27.22 8.40
CA ARG A 181 2.26 28.65 8.64
C ARG A 181 0.78 28.95 8.58
#